data_AF-A0A0B0EEG8-F1
#
_entry.id   AF-A0A0B0EEG8-F1
#
_cell.length_a   1.000
_cell.length_b   1.000
_cell.length_c   1.000
_cell.angle_alpha   90.00
_cell.angle_beta   90.00
_cell.angle_gamma   90.00
#
_symmetry.space_group_name_H-M   'P 1'
#
loop_
_entity.id
_entity.type
_entity.pdbx_description
1 polymer ?
#
loop_
_entity_poly.entity_id
_entity_poly.type
_entity_poly.pdbx_seq_one_letter_code
_entity_poly.pdbx_strand_id
1 'polypeptide(L)'
;MMKKFRRFAILSVAILLLMCSSRVFADGIQSGADHILTIQNTDGSFTWEHGPSTAGPGHKNVTGPTGMGLLSAYGVTGDADHLTGATKAADFLSAQTFGWVGTYNPFFFIKDL
;
A
#
# COMPACT_ATOMS: atom_id res chain seq x y z
N MET A 1 33.33 -34.03 13.84
CA MET A 1 31.98 -33.58 14.27
C MET A 1 31.86 -32.06 14.40
N MET A 2 32.80 -31.38 15.08
CA MET A 2 32.74 -29.93 15.38
C MET A 2 32.70 -28.98 14.16
N LYS A 3 33.35 -29.33 13.03
CA LYS A 3 33.34 -28.48 11.81
C LYS A 3 31.96 -28.38 11.15
N LYS A 4 31.16 -29.46 11.19
CA LYS A 4 29.79 -29.49 10.65
C LYS A 4 28.84 -28.65 11.52
N PHE A 5 29.00 -28.75 12.85
CA PHE A 5 28.24 -27.96 13.82
C PHE A 5 28.54 -26.46 13.71
N ARG A 6 29.81 -26.07 13.54
CA ARG A 6 30.21 -24.67 13.30
C ARG A 6 29.59 -24.08 12.04
N ARG A 7 29.58 -24.84 10.93
CA ARG A 7 28.96 -24.39 9.66
C ARG A 7 27.44 -24.23 9.80
N PHE A 8 26.79 -25.15 10.52
CA PHE A 8 25.36 -25.04 10.82
C PHE A 8 25.04 -23.79 11.63
N ALA A 9 25.80 -23.55 12.72
CA ALA A 9 25.62 -22.37 13.56
C ALA A 9 25.81 -21.05 12.79
N ILE A 10 26.84 -20.96 11.93
CA ILE A 10 27.10 -19.77 11.11
C ILE A 10 25.94 -19.52 10.13
N LEU A 11 25.45 -20.57 9.47
CA LEU A 11 24.33 -20.45 8.53
C LEU A 11 23.04 -20.01 9.23
N SER A 12 22.74 -20.58 10.40
CA SER A 12 21.58 -20.18 11.20
C SER A 12 21.64 -18.72 11.66
N VAL A 13 22.81 -18.24 12.10
CA VAL A 13 23.00 -16.83 12.49
C VAL A 13 22.86 -15.90 11.29
N ALA A 14 23.39 -16.27 10.12
CA ALA A 14 23.24 -15.47 8.91
C ALA A 14 21.78 -15.35 8.45
N ILE A 15 21.01 -16.45 8.49
CA ILE A 15 19.57 -16.45 8.20
C ILE A 15 18.81 -15.56 9.19
N LEU A 16 19.14 -15.66 10.48
CA LEU A 16 18.51 -14.86 11.53
C LEU A 16 18.78 -13.36 11.35
N LEU A 17 20.01 -12.98 10.98
CA LEU A 17 20.38 -11.59 10.72
C LEU A 17 19.65 -11.03 9.49
N LEU A 18 19.56 -11.81 8.40
CA LEU A 18 18.79 -11.43 7.20
C LEU A 18 17.31 -11.23 7.51
N MET A 19 16.71 -12.09 8.34
CA MET A 19 15.32 -11.95 8.77
C MET A 19 15.10 -10.76 9.71
N CYS A 20 16.09 -10.41 10.53
CA CYS A 20 16.01 -9.25 11.41
C CYS A 20 16.07 -7.94 10.62
N SER A 21 16.98 -7.84 9.64
CA SER A 21 17.12 -6.65 8.80
C SER A 21 15.89 -6.38 7.94
N SER A 22 15.21 -7.41 7.41
CA SER A 22 13.99 -7.21 6.62
C SER A 22 12.80 -6.73 7.47
N ARG A 23 12.73 -7.10 8.75
CA ARG A 23 11.67 -6.65 9.67
C ARG A 23 11.77 -5.17 10.01
N VAL A 24 12.98 -4.64 10.23
CA VAL A 24 13.17 -3.22 10.56
C VAL A 24 12.62 -2.29 9.46
N PHE A 25 12.77 -2.68 8.18
CA PHE A 25 12.18 -1.91 7.07
C PHE A 25 10.67 -2.10 6.95
N ALA A 26 10.16 -3.30 7.24
CA ALA A 26 8.73 -3.58 7.23
C ALA A 26 7.98 -2.78 8.32
N ASP A 27 8.55 -2.63 9.52
CA ASP A 27 7.91 -1.92 10.64
C ASP A 27 7.66 -0.42 10.33
N GLY A 28 8.60 0.22 9.62
CA GLY A 28 8.44 1.62 9.20
C GLY A 28 7.39 1.79 8.11
N ILE A 29 7.35 0.85 7.15
CA ILE A 29 6.33 0.83 6.09
C ILE A 29 4.94 0.56 6.70
N GLN A 30 4.85 -0.37 7.64
CA GLN A 30 3.66 -0.67 8.42
C GLN A 30 3.16 0.59 9.12
N SER A 31 3.98 1.20 9.98
CA SER A 31 3.59 2.37 10.77
C SER A 31 3.17 3.56 9.89
N GLY A 32 3.85 3.76 8.77
CA GLY A 32 3.50 4.82 7.81
C GLY A 32 2.16 4.56 7.11
N ALA A 33 1.92 3.32 6.68
CA ALA A 33 0.68 2.94 6.01
C ALA A 33 -0.51 2.92 6.99
N ASP A 34 -0.33 2.43 8.22
CA ASP A 34 -1.31 2.52 9.31
C ASP A 34 -1.73 3.98 9.53
N HIS A 35 -0.77 4.89 9.60
CA HIS A 35 -1.05 6.32 9.76
C HIS A 35 -1.81 6.89 8.57
N ILE A 36 -1.44 6.52 7.33
CA ILE A 36 -2.18 6.93 6.13
C ILE A 36 -3.65 6.46 6.21
N LEU A 37 -3.93 5.26 6.70
CA LEU A 37 -5.31 4.77 6.86
C LEU A 37 -6.12 5.63 7.84
N THR A 38 -5.50 6.19 8.88
CA THR A 38 -6.19 7.07 9.83
C THR A 38 -6.70 8.38 9.21
N ILE A 39 -6.13 8.78 8.07
CA ILE A 39 -6.48 10.01 7.36
C ILE A 39 -7.26 9.77 6.07
N GLN A 40 -7.59 8.51 5.76
CA GLN A 40 -8.42 8.19 4.60
C GLN A 40 -9.87 8.64 4.85
N ASN A 41 -10.47 9.31 3.88
CA ASN A 41 -11.89 9.66 3.94
C ASN A 41 -12.77 8.42 3.93
N THR A 42 -14.00 8.55 4.40
CA THR A 42 -14.98 7.44 4.40
C THR A 42 -15.34 6.95 3.00
N ASP A 43 -15.18 7.81 1.98
CA ASP A 43 -15.39 7.47 0.57
C ASP A 43 -14.15 6.84 -0.10
N GLY A 44 -13.07 6.62 0.65
CA GLY A 44 -11.82 6.03 0.16
C GLY A 44 -10.81 7.02 -0.41
N SER A 45 -11.17 8.30 -0.52
CA SER A 45 -10.30 9.34 -1.08
C SER A 45 -9.31 9.92 -0.07
N PHE A 46 -8.35 10.70 -0.58
CA PHE A 46 -7.40 11.46 0.22
C PHE A 46 -7.42 12.94 -0.17
N THR A 47 -7.13 13.82 0.78
CA THR A 47 -7.05 15.28 0.56
C THR A 47 -5.61 15.78 0.55
N TRP A 48 -5.43 17.05 0.16
CA TRP A 48 -4.13 17.71 0.27
C TRP A 48 -3.78 17.99 1.73
N GLU A 49 -4.82 18.32 2.50
CA GLU A 49 -4.78 18.53 3.93
C GLU A 49 -4.52 17.20 4.65
N HIS A 50 -3.78 17.28 5.75
CA HIS A 50 -3.52 16.13 6.60
C HIS A 50 -4.75 15.83 7.46
N GLY A 51 -5.31 14.64 7.32
CA GLY A 51 -6.54 14.20 8.01
C GLY A 51 -7.68 13.91 7.04
N PRO A 52 -8.74 13.24 7.52
CA PRO A 52 -9.94 13.05 6.73
C PRO A 52 -10.66 14.40 6.58
N SER A 53 -11.07 14.74 5.36
CA SER A 53 -11.86 15.92 5.05
C SER A 53 -13.31 15.74 5.49
N THR A 54 -13.84 16.74 6.17
CA THR A 54 -15.27 16.87 6.44
C THR A 54 -16.01 17.66 5.35
N ALA A 55 -15.29 18.22 4.38
CA ALA A 55 -15.79 19.29 3.51
C ALA A 55 -16.07 18.87 2.05
N GLY A 56 -15.82 17.61 1.67
CA GLY A 56 -16.10 17.13 0.32
C GLY A 56 -15.21 15.98 -0.12
N PRO A 57 -15.44 15.43 -1.33
CA PRO A 57 -14.67 14.32 -1.86
C PRO A 57 -13.20 14.71 -2.03
N GLY A 58 -12.31 13.74 -1.83
CA GLY A 58 -10.88 13.99 -1.91
C GLY A 58 -10.36 14.26 -3.32
N HIS A 59 -9.06 14.55 -3.38
CA HIS A 59 -8.39 14.96 -4.60
C HIS A 59 -7.85 13.73 -5.34
N LYS A 60 -8.24 13.58 -6.60
CA LYS A 60 -7.92 12.37 -7.42
C LYS A 60 -6.41 12.16 -7.58
N ASN A 61 -5.69 13.25 -7.78
CA ASN A 61 -4.26 13.23 -8.08
C ASN A 61 -3.39 12.87 -6.87
N VAL A 62 -3.90 13.01 -5.64
CA VAL A 62 -3.25 12.45 -4.44
C VAL A 62 -3.81 11.07 -4.10
N THR A 63 -5.09 10.83 -4.35
CA THR A 63 -5.73 9.54 -4.03
C THR A 63 -5.09 8.38 -4.79
N GLY A 64 -4.80 8.54 -6.08
CA GLY A 64 -4.14 7.52 -6.90
C GLY A 64 -2.77 7.07 -6.36
N PRO A 65 -1.77 7.95 -6.26
CA PRO A 65 -0.46 7.58 -5.74
C PRO A 65 -0.50 7.10 -4.28
N THR A 66 -1.35 7.68 -3.43
CA THR A 66 -1.50 7.20 -2.04
C THR A 66 -2.07 5.78 -2.00
N GLY A 67 -3.09 5.47 -2.81
CA GLY A 67 -3.63 4.12 -2.95
C GLY A 67 -2.59 3.11 -3.47
N MET A 68 -1.75 3.49 -4.43
CA MET A 68 -0.62 2.65 -4.88
C MET A 68 0.44 2.43 -3.79
N GLY A 69 0.69 3.45 -2.95
CA GLY A 69 1.54 3.33 -1.77
C GLY A 69 1.01 2.29 -0.79
N LEU A 70 -0.29 2.30 -0.50
CA LEU A 70 -0.95 1.30 0.37
C LEU A 70 -0.88 -0.12 -0.22
N LEU A 71 -1.10 -0.28 -1.53
CA LEU A 71 -0.94 -1.58 -2.20
C LEU A 71 0.52 -2.09 -2.11
N SER A 72 1.48 -1.18 -2.26
CA SER A 72 2.91 -1.52 -2.11
C SER A 72 3.24 -1.89 -0.67
N ALA A 73 2.65 -1.20 0.32
CA ALA A 73 2.79 -1.52 1.73
C ALA A 73 2.22 -2.91 2.04
N TYR A 74 1.05 -3.27 1.49
CA TYR A 74 0.52 -4.63 1.58
C TYR A 74 1.51 -5.68 1.05
N GLY A 75 2.13 -5.43 -0.11
CA GLY A 75 3.13 -6.34 -0.68
C GLY A 75 4.35 -6.59 0.23
N VAL A 76 4.70 -5.65 1.11
CA VAL A 76 5.82 -5.77 2.04
C VAL A 76 5.40 -6.33 3.41
N THR A 77 4.24 -5.92 3.90
CA THR A 77 3.78 -6.19 5.28
C THR A 77 2.86 -7.40 5.38
N GLY A 78 2.11 -7.69 4.32
CA GLY A 78 1.03 -8.67 4.31
C GLY A 78 -0.25 -8.20 5.04
N ASP A 79 -0.32 -6.94 5.47
CA ASP A 79 -1.47 -6.42 6.22
C ASP A 79 -2.69 -6.17 5.32
N ALA A 80 -3.79 -6.85 5.60
CA ALA A 80 -5.03 -6.78 4.84
C ALA A 80 -5.70 -5.40 4.93
N ASP A 81 -5.44 -4.60 5.96
CA ASP A 81 -6.01 -3.26 6.09
C ASP A 81 -5.39 -2.30 5.05
N HIS A 82 -4.09 -2.47 4.74
CA HIS A 82 -3.44 -1.72 3.66
C HIS A 82 -4.06 -2.05 2.30
N LEU A 83 -4.33 -3.33 2.02
CA LEU A 83 -5.03 -3.74 0.79
C LEU A 83 -6.44 -3.14 0.75
N THR A 84 -7.17 -3.20 1.86
CA THR A 84 -8.52 -2.64 1.97
C THR A 84 -8.54 -1.14 1.69
N GLY A 85 -7.59 -0.38 2.24
CA GLY A 85 -7.45 1.05 1.98
C GLY A 85 -7.11 1.35 0.51
N ALA A 86 -6.23 0.55 -0.10
CA ALA A 86 -5.90 0.65 -1.52
C ALA A 86 -7.12 0.38 -2.42
N THR A 87 -7.92 -0.65 -2.10
CA THR A 87 -9.16 -0.97 -2.83
C THR A 87 -10.15 0.18 -2.75
N LYS A 88 -10.38 0.77 -1.57
CA LYS A 88 -11.27 1.93 -1.42
C LYS A 88 -10.80 3.13 -2.27
N ALA A 89 -9.50 3.39 -2.34
CA ALA A 89 -8.94 4.44 -3.18
C ALA A 89 -9.17 4.16 -4.68
N ALA A 90 -9.05 2.89 -5.10
CA ALA A 90 -9.34 2.49 -6.48
C ALA A 90 -10.84 2.64 -6.80
N ASP A 91 -11.72 2.18 -5.91
CA ASP A 91 -13.17 2.30 -6.06
C ASP A 91 -13.61 3.76 -6.20
N PHE A 92 -13.05 4.65 -5.36
CA PHE A 92 -13.28 6.10 -5.46
C PHE A 92 -12.93 6.64 -6.85
N LEU A 93 -11.77 6.27 -7.38
CA LEU A 93 -11.27 6.75 -8.67
C LEU A 93 -12.07 6.18 -9.84
N SER A 94 -12.41 4.89 -9.79
CA SER A 94 -13.20 4.21 -10.82
C SER A 94 -14.64 4.73 -10.90
N ALA A 95 -15.20 5.22 -9.78
CA ALA A 95 -16.52 5.84 -9.76
C ALA A 95 -16.56 7.23 -10.43
N GLN A 96 -15.41 7.84 -10.76
CA GLN A 96 -15.36 9.19 -11.31
C GLN A 96 -15.66 9.20 -12.82
N THR A 97 -16.65 10.00 -13.23
CA THR A 97 -16.92 10.30 -14.65
C THR A 97 -16.18 11.59 -15.07
N PHE A 98 -15.60 11.62 -16.27
CA PHE A 98 -14.88 12.79 -16.79
C PHE A 98 -15.60 13.38 -17.99
N GLY A 99 -15.97 14.66 -17.93
CA GLY A 99 -16.71 15.34 -19.01
C GLY A 99 -15.94 15.48 -20.33
N TRP A 100 -14.60 15.38 -20.32
CA TRP A 100 -13.76 15.56 -21.51
C TRP A 100 -13.39 14.24 -22.21
N VAL A 101 -13.59 13.08 -21.56
CA VAL A 101 -13.18 11.75 -22.08
C VAL A 101 -14.24 10.64 -21.85
N GLY A 102 -15.43 10.98 -21.34
CA GLY A 102 -16.49 10.00 -21.01
C GLY A 102 -16.20 9.22 -19.72
N THR A 103 -16.99 8.16 -19.47
CA THR A 103 -16.70 7.17 -18.41
C THR A 103 -15.44 6.41 -18.79
N TYR A 104 -14.39 6.43 -17.95
CA TYR A 104 -13.23 5.57 -18.19
C TYR A 104 -13.70 4.12 -18.16
N ASN A 105 -13.63 3.49 -19.32
CA ASN A 105 -13.74 2.06 -19.39
C ASN A 105 -12.51 1.47 -18.68
N PRO A 106 -12.67 0.65 -17.62
CA PRO A 106 -11.53 0.03 -16.91
C PRO A 106 -10.64 -0.83 -17.83
N PHE A 107 -11.04 -1.06 -19.08
CA PHE A 107 -10.24 -1.73 -20.11
C PHE A 107 -8.98 -0.99 -20.58
N PHE A 108 -8.57 0.14 -19.99
CA PHE A 108 -7.22 0.67 -20.22
C PHE A 108 -6.10 -0.35 -19.87
N PHE A 109 -6.40 -1.33 -18.99
CA PHE A 109 -5.52 -2.46 -18.71
C PHE A 109 -5.71 -3.67 -19.64
N ILE A 110 -6.75 -3.68 -20.47
CA ILE A 110 -6.99 -4.72 -21.48
C ILE A 110 -6.60 -4.13 -22.83
N LYS A 111 -5.29 -4.03 -23.06
CA LYS A 111 -4.77 -3.86 -24.41
C LYS A 111 -4.90 -5.22 -25.09
N ASP A 112 -5.68 -5.27 -26.16
CA ASP A 112 -5.86 -6.39 -27.11
C ASP A 112 -7.03 -7.39 -26.82
N LEU A 113 -8.26 -6.95 -27.06
CA LEU A 113 -9.40 -7.81 -27.45
C LEU A 113 -10.02 -7.31 -28.76
#